data_AF-A0A8H9MBT1-F1
#
_entry.id   AF-A0A8H9MBT1-F1
#
_cell.length_a   1.000
_cell.length_b   1.000
_cell.length_c   1.000
_cell.angle_alpha   90.00
_cell.angle_beta   90.00
_cell.angle_gamma   90.00
#
_symmetry.space_group_name_H-M   'P 1'
#
loop_
_entity.id
_entity.type
_entity.pdbx_description
1 polymer ?
#
loop_
_entity_poly.entity_id
_entity_poly.type
_entity_poly.pdbx_seq_one_letter_code
_entity_poly.pdbx_strand_id
1 'polypeptide(L)'
;MGIFGRSRAEQTIQAPGARDVPKLNPMWFADQLERAGKPLTTANGAAVAGLVGATLALSAQRWLDVVGTPEIRQRWDSLFGAADPDASARLTRPDRMIDFLWAVSPRLHPGLREFPDTMVPTVQARLAEFGPELPEDLGSDT
;
A
#
# COMPACT_ATOMS: atom_id res chain seq x y z
N MET A 1 -21.01 -27.42 -38.41
CA MET A 1 -20.08 -26.28 -38.40
C MET A 1 -20.23 -25.56 -37.06
N GLY A 2 -19.48 -25.99 -36.03
CA GLY A 2 -19.46 -25.33 -34.72
C GLY A 2 -18.25 -24.42 -34.66
N ILE A 3 -18.46 -23.11 -34.48
CA ILE A 3 -17.40 -22.09 -34.47
C ILE A 3 -17.33 -21.49 -33.06
N PHE A 4 -16.18 -21.71 -32.44
CA PHE A 4 -15.53 -20.99 -31.34
C PHE A 4 -16.33 -19.88 -30.60
N GLY A 5 -16.62 -20.12 -29.32
CA GLY A 5 -16.60 -19.09 -28.30
C GLY A 5 -15.37 -19.31 -27.42
N ARG A 6 -14.31 -18.53 -27.64
CA ARG A 6 -13.13 -18.49 -26.75
C ARG A 6 -13.62 -18.14 -25.35
N SER A 7 -13.53 -19.08 -24.41
CA SER A 7 -13.68 -18.80 -22.99
C SER A 7 -12.69 -17.70 -22.63
N ARG A 8 -13.21 -16.49 -22.38
CA ARG A 8 -12.50 -15.40 -21.72
C ARG A 8 -12.01 -16.00 -20.42
N ALA A 9 -10.71 -16.26 -20.32
CA ALA A 9 -10.11 -16.66 -19.07
C ALA A 9 -10.42 -15.53 -18.09
N GLU A 10 -11.40 -15.76 -17.22
CA GLU A 10 -11.54 -15.00 -15.99
C GLU A 10 -10.18 -15.10 -15.34
N GLN A 11 -9.42 -14.00 -15.38
CA GLN A 11 -8.24 -13.85 -14.53
C GLN A 11 -8.79 -13.78 -13.11
N THR A 12 -9.10 -14.94 -12.55
CA THR A 12 -9.42 -15.10 -11.15
C THR A 12 -8.18 -14.60 -10.43
N ILE A 13 -8.30 -13.47 -9.73
CA ILE A 13 -7.26 -13.03 -8.80
C ILE A 13 -7.04 -14.24 -7.88
N GLN A 14 -5.88 -14.90 -8.02
CA GLN A 14 -5.53 -16.03 -7.16
C GLN A 14 -5.64 -15.54 -5.73
N ALA A 15 -6.24 -16.36 -4.85
CA ALA A 15 -6.18 -16.11 -3.42
C ALA A 15 -4.73 -15.73 -3.08
N PRO A 16 -4.48 -14.63 -2.35
CA PRO A 16 -3.15 -14.08 -2.20
C PRO A 16 -2.25 -15.20 -1.66
N GLY A 17 -1.39 -15.74 -2.53
CA GLY A 17 -0.33 -16.64 -2.10
C GLY A 17 0.48 -15.88 -1.06
N ALA A 18 0.99 -16.57 -0.04
CA ALA A 18 1.80 -15.93 0.99
C ALA A 18 2.88 -15.07 0.32
N ARG A 19 2.77 -13.74 0.44
CA ARG A 19 3.77 -12.84 -0.10
C ARG A 19 5.05 -12.99 0.71
N ASP A 20 6.20 -12.84 0.05
CA ASP A 20 7.50 -12.83 0.72
C ASP A 20 7.89 -11.45 1.26
N VAL A 21 7.14 -10.40 0.90
CA VAL A 21 7.29 -9.06 1.47
C VAL A 21 6.79 -9.09 2.92
N PRO A 22 7.61 -8.73 3.91
CA PRO A 22 7.16 -8.66 5.30
C PRO A 22 5.94 -7.74 5.47
N LYS A 23 5.18 -7.95 6.55
CA LYS A 23 4.13 -7.00 6.93
C LYS A 23 4.77 -5.73 7.45
N LEU A 24 4.22 -4.59 7.02
CA LEU A 24 4.65 -3.28 7.52
C LEU A 24 4.11 -3.05 8.92
N ASN A 25 2.83 -3.38 9.13
CA ASN A 25 2.22 -3.30 10.45
C ASN A 25 2.54 -4.55 11.30
N PRO A 26 2.95 -4.41 12.57
CA PRO A 26 3.28 -3.17 13.28
C PRO A 26 4.77 -2.80 13.23
N MET A 27 5.65 -3.77 12.95
CA MET A 27 7.08 -3.65 13.23
C MET A 27 7.76 -2.55 12.42
N TRP A 28 7.52 -2.51 11.11
CA TRP A 28 8.21 -1.53 10.27
C TRP A 28 7.83 -0.09 10.62
N PHE A 29 6.54 0.16 10.96
CA PHE A 29 6.10 1.48 11.41
C PHE A 29 6.69 1.86 12.77
N ALA A 30 6.74 0.91 13.71
CA ALA A 30 7.36 1.13 15.01
C ALA A 30 8.85 1.51 14.86
N ASP A 31 9.58 0.78 14.02
CA ASP A 31 10.99 1.06 13.73
C ASP A 31 11.19 2.47 13.15
N GLN A 32 10.30 2.92 12.25
CA GLN A 32 10.42 4.27 11.68
C GLN A 32 10.17 5.37 12.71
N LEU A 33 9.19 5.18 13.59
CA LEU A 33 8.90 6.12 14.67
C LEU A 33 10.05 6.18 15.68
N GLU A 34 10.58 5.03 16.08
CA GLU A 34 11.71 4.96 17.01
C GLU A 34 12.95 5.66 16.45
N ARG A 35 13.31 5.37 15.18
CA ARG A 35 14.44 6.03 14.49
C ARG A 35 14.29 7.55 14.41
N ALA A 36 13.05 8.03 14.27
CA ALA A 36 12.74 9.46 14.24
C ALA A 36 12.57 10.08 15.64
N GLY A 37 12.76 9.32 16.72
CA GLY A 37 12.54 9.77 18.10
C GLY A 37 11.09 10.12 18.42
N LYS A 38 10.13 9.52 17.70
CA LYS A 38 8.70 9.77 17.88
C LYS A 38 8.08 8.77 18.87
N PRO A 39 7.13 9.20 19.71
CA PRO A 39 6.36 8.30 20.55
C PRO A 39 5.64 7.22 19.73
N LEU A 40 5.72 5.97 20.20
CA LEU A 40 4.99 4.84 19.63
C LEU A 40 3.52 4.87 20.08
N THR A 41 2.67 5.56 19.34
CA THR A 41 1.22 5.61 19.56
C THR A 41 0.48 5.10 18.33
N THR A 42 -0.75 4.62 18.51
CA THR A 42 -1.62 4.20 17.40
C THR A 42 -1.82 5.32 16.38
N ALA A 43 -1.97 6.57 16.84
CA ALA A 43 -2.15 7.73 15.99
C ALA A 43 -0.89 8.01 15.14
N ASN A 44 0.30 8.02 15.75
CA ASN A 44 1.55 8.22 15.02
C ASN A 44 1.82 7.09 14.02
N GLY A 45 1.52 5.84 14.40
CA GLY A 45 1.62 4.71 13.47
C GLY A 45 0.65 4.85 12.29
N ALA A 46 -0.59 5.29 12.55
CA ALA A 46 -1.58 5.53 11.50
C ALA A 46 -1.19 6.68 10.55
N ALA A 47 -0.54 7.73 11.07
CA ALA A 47 -0.01 8.82 10.24
C ALA A 47 1.09 8.32 9.28
N VAL A 48 2.04 7.52 9.79
CA VAL A 48 3.07 6.88 8.94
C VAL A 48 2.42 5.95 7.91
N ALA A 49 1.46 5.12 8.34
CA ALA A 49 0.73 4.25 7.43
C ALA A 49 -0.06 5.02 6.37
N GLY A 50 -0.60 6.19 6.70
CA GLY A 50 -1.24 7.11 5.76
C GLY A 50 -0.29 7.62 4.69
N LEU A 51 0.88 8.12 5.09
CA LEU A 51 1.94 8.56 4.17
C LEU A 51 2.41 7.43 3.23
N VAL A 52 2.68 6.25 3.79
CA VAL A 52 3.10 5.07 3.03
C VAL A 52 1.98 4.62 2.08
N GLY A 53 0.73 4.60 2.56
CA GLY A 53 -0.44 4.24 1.78
C GLY A 53 -0.68 5.19 0.59
N ALA A 54 -0.57 6.51 0.81
CA ALA A 54 -0.70 7.50 -0.26
C ALA A 54 0.38 7.32 -1.34
N THR A 55 1.64 7.13 -0.93
CA THR A 55 2.75 6.91 -1.88
C THR A 55 2.62 5.59 -2.64
N LEU A 56 2.17 4.53 -1.95
CA LEU A 56 1.88 3.25 -2.57
C LEU A 56 0.72 3.36 -3.56
N ALA A 57 -0.31 4.18 -3.28
CA ALA A 57 -1.42 4.39 -4.19
C ALA A 57 -0.99 5.04 -5.51
N LEU A 58 -0.13 6.05 -5.45
CA LEU A 58 0.45 6.67 -6.64
C LEU A 58 1.29 5.68 -7.46
N SER A 59 2.06 4.84 -6.78
CA SER A 59 2.86 3.79 -7.44
C SER A 59 1.97 2.73 -8.08
N ALA A 60 0.93 2.31 -7.37
CA ALA A 60 -0.05 1.34 -7.82
C ALA A 60 -0.80 1.80 -9.08
N GLN A 61 -1.21 3.06 -9.16
CA GLN A 61 -1.83 3.62 -10.38
C GLN A 61 -0.93 3.41 -11.60
N ARG A 62 0.35 3.79 -11.50
CA ARG A 62 1.33 3.63 -12.58
C ARG A 62 1.59 2.17 -12.94
N TRP A 63 1.61 1.29 -11.95
CA TRP A 63 1.80 -0.14 -12.19
C TRP A 63 0.59 -0.78 -12.86
N LEU A 64 -0.62 -0.50 -12.36
CA LEU A 64 -1.87 -0.97 -12.95
C LEU A 64 -2.13 -0.36 -14.32
N ASP A 65 -1.52 0.78 -14.65
CA ASP A 65 -1.49 1.31 -16.01
C ASP A 65 -0.84 0.35 -17.01
N VAL A 66 0.20 -0.36 -16.57
CA VAL A 66 1.02 -1.25 -17.41
C VAL A 66 0.53 -2.70 -17.36
N VAL A 67 0.12 -3.19 -16.18
CA VAL A 67 -0.19 -4.63 -15.99
C VAL A 67 -1.65 -4.90 -15.61
N GLY A 68 -2.43 -3.87 -15.27
CA GLY A 68 -3.80 -4.02 -14.81
C GLY A 68 -4.81 -4.00 -15.95
N THR A 69 -5.81 -4.90 -15.88
CA THR A 69 -7.02 -4.80 -16.73
C THR A 69 -7.97 -3.73 -16.18
N PRO A 70 -8.93 -3.23 -16.98
CA PRO A 70 -9.95 -2.30 -16.49
C PRO A 70 -10.70 -2.80 -15.25
N GLU A 71 -10.98 -4.10 -15.18
CA GLU A 71 -11.66 -4.73 -14.04
C GLU A 71 -10.80 -4.71 -12.76
N ILE A 72 -9.49 -4.94 -12.89
CA ILE A 72 -8.55 -4.86 -11.77
C ILE A 72 -8.47 -3.42 -11.24
N ARG A 73 -8.47 -2.42 -12.13
CA ARG A 73 -8.48 -1.00 -11.73
C ARG A 73 -9.76 -0.62 -11.01
N GLN A 74 -10.92 -1.03 -11.53
CA GLN A 74 -12.19 -0.78 -10.86
C GLN A 74 -12.22 -1.41 -9.45
N ARG A 75 -11.67 -2.62 -9.31
CA ARG A 75 -11.56 -3.28 -8.01
C ARG A 75 -10.59 -2.55 -7.07
N TRP A 76 -9.47 -2.06 -7.58
CA TRP A 76 -8.53 -1.22 -6.83
C TRP A 76 -9.23 0.03 -6.29
N ASP A 77 -9.93 0.78 -7.16
CA ASP A 77 -10.64 2.00 -6.78
C ASP A 77 -11.75 1.73 -5.77
N SER A 78 -12.49 0.62 -5.93
CA SER A 78 -13.52 0.22 -4.96
C SER A 78 -12.96 -0.13 -3.59
N LEU A 79 -11.73 -0.66 -3.49
CA LEU A 79 -11.11 -1.08 -2.24
C LEU A 79 -10.31 0.05 -1.57
N PHE A 80 -9.66 0.90 -2.37
CA PHE A 80 -8.64 1.85 -1.92
C PHE A 80 -8.86 3.28 -2.43
N GLY A 81 -10.00 3.58 -3.08
CA GLY A 81 -10.34 4.93 -3.51
C GLY A 81 -10.94 5.81 -2.39
N ALA A 82 -11.49 5.21 -1.34
CA ALA A 82 -12.04 5.92 -0.20
C ALA A 82 -11.03 6.03 0.97
N ALA A 83 -11.11 7.11 1.73
CA ALA A 83 -10.38 7.27 2.99
C ALA A 83 -10.80 6.19 4.00
N ASP A 84 -9.85 5.69 4.78
CA ASP A 84 -10.15 4.75 5.87
C ASP A 84 -10.88 5.46 7.01
N PRO A 85 -11.86 4.80 7.67
CA PRO A 85 -12.72 5.42 8.67
C PRO A 85 -12.03 5.67 10.01
N ASP A 86 -10.95 4.94 10.33
CA ASP A 86 -10.28 5.03 11.62
C ASP A 86 -8.76 4.72 11.52
N ALA A 87 -8.05 4.95 12.62
CA ALA A 87 -6.59 4.73 12.72
C ALA A 87 -6.18 3.26 12.55
N SER A 88 -6.99 2.31 13.02
CA SER A 88 -6.70 0.87 12.92
C SER A 88 -6.82 0.39 11.47
N ALA A 89 -7.82 0.89 10.74
CA ALA A 89 -8.01 0.63 9.32
C ALA A 89 -6.84 1.23 8.49
N ARG A 90 -6.40 2.44 8.83
CA ARG A 90 -5.21 3.09 8.22
C ARG A 90 -3.94 2.27 8.44
N LEU A 91 -3.68 1.82 9.67
CA LEU A 91 -2.49 1.01 10.01
C LEU A 91 -2.33 -0.22 9.12
N THR A 92 -3.44 -0.86 8.77
CA THR A 92 -3.43 -2.10 7.96
C THR A 92 -3.56 -1.84 6.46
N ARG A 93 -3.85 -0.59 6.04
CA ARG A 93 -4.11 -0.25 4.64
C ARG A 93 -2.92 -0.55 3.72
N PRO A 94 -1.67 -0.15 4.03
CA PRO A 94 -0.53 -0.43 3.15
C PRO A 94 -0.33 -1.94 2.93
N ASP A 95 -0.51 -2.75 3.98
CA ASP A 95 -0.42 -4.21 3.87
C ASP A 95 -1.50 -4.78 2.94
N ARG A 96 -2.76 -4.32 3.06
CA ARG A 96 -3.86 -4.75 2.18
C ARG A 96 -3.61 -4.37 0.72
N MET A 97 -3.01 -3.20 0.48
CA MET A 97 -2.65 -2.74 -0.86
C MET A 97 -1.53 -3.61 -1.47
N ILE A 98 -0.48 -3.92 -0.70
CA ILE A 98 0.59 -4.82 -1.14
C ILE A 98 0.03 -6.22 -1.45
N ASP A 99 -0.84 -6.77 -0.59
CA ASP A 99 -1.48 -8.08 -0.82
C ASP A 99 -2.29 -8.11 -2.12
N PHE A 100 -3.04 -7.03 -2.40
CA PHE A 100 -3.77 -6.90 -3.65
C PHE A 100 -2.85 -6.88 -4.86
N LEU A 101 -1.84 -6.00 -4.87
CA LEU A 101 -0.90 -5.86 -5.98
C LEU A 101 -0.07 -7.13 -6.19
N TRP A 102 0.27 -7.81 -5.10
CA TRP A 102 0.97 -9.09 -5.13
C TRP A 102 0.19 -10.16 -5.89
N ALA A 103 -1.13 -10.23 -5.65
CA ALA A 103 -2.02 -11.17 -6.30
C ALA A 103 -2.36 -10.80 -7.75
N VAL A 104 -2.19 -9.53 -8.13
CA VAL A 104 -2.46 -9.05 -9.51
C VAL A 104 -1.42 -9.57 -10.51
N SER A 105 -0.13 -9.43 -10.21
CA SER A 105 0.91 -9.85 -11.17
C SER A 105 2.27 -10.09 -10.52
N PRO A 106 2.95 -11.22 -10.83
CA PRO A 106 4.34 -11.44 -10.44
C PRO A 106 5.33 -10.37 -10.93
N ARG A 107 4.97 -9.64 -11.98
CA ARG A 107 5.80 -8.53 -12.51
C ARG A 107 5.94 -7.37 -11.52
N LEU A 108 5.03 -7.25 -10.55
CA LEU A 108 5.06 -6.21 -9.52
C LEU A 108 5.91 -6.61 -8.32
N HIS A 109 6.22 -7.89 -8.14
CA HIS A 109 6.90 -8.40 -6.93
C HIS A 109 8.24 -7.72 -6.65
N PRO A 110 9.15 -7.47 -7.61
CA PRO A 110 10.39 -6.75 -7.34
C PRO A 110 10.16 -5.36 -6.76
N GLY A 111 9.27 -4.57 -7.40
CA GLY A 111 8.94 -3.23 -6.91
C GLY A 111 8.26 -3.23 -5.54
N LEU A 112 7.41 -4.22 -5.27
CA LEU A 112 6.76 -4.38 -3.95
C LEU A 112 7.76 -4.78 -2.85
N ARG A 113 8.81 -5.55 -3.17
CA ARG A 113 9.86 -5.90 -2.21
C ARG A 113 10.74 -4.71 -1.86
N GLU A 114 11.09 -3.90 -2.84
CA GLU A 114 11.97 -2.74 -2.65
C GLU A 114 11.22 -1.54 -2.05
N PHE A 115 9.90 -1.47 -2.23
CA PHE A 115 9.08 -0.33 -1.82
C PHE A 115 9.31 0.13 -0.37
N PRO A 116 9.31 -0.74 0.67
CA PRO A 116 9.50 -0.31 2.05
C PRO A 116 10.86 0.39 2.26
N ASP A 117 11.93 -0.13 1.65
CA ASP A 117 13.27 0.45 1.77
C ASP A 117 13.35 1.80 1.06
N THR A 118 12.70 1.94 -0.11
CA THR A 118 12.64 3.23 -0.83
C THR A 118 11.86 4.30 -0.07
N MET A 119 10.95 3.90 0.83
CA MET A 119 10.13 4.82 1.61
C MET A 119 10.82 5.36 2.86
N VAL A 120 11.84 4.66 3.39
CA VAL A 120 12.58 5.09 4.59
C VAL A 120 13.02 6.55 4.54
N PRO A 121 13.75 7.04 3.50
CA PRO A 121 14.20 8.43 3.47
C PRO A 121 13.03 9.42 3.47
N THR A 122 11.96 9.15 2.71
CA THR A 122 10.77 10.00 2.66
C THR A 122 10.05 10.07 4.00
N VAL A 123 9.86 8.92 4.65
CA VAL A 123 9.23 8.86 5.97
C VAL A 123 10.09 9.61 6.99
N GLN A 124 11.39 9.36 7.06
CA GLN A 124 12.27 10.01 8.02
C GLN A 124 12.32 11.54 7.81
N ALA A 125 12.40 12.00 6.56
CA ALA A 125 12.37 13.42 6.24
C ALA A 125 11.06 14.07 6.71
N ARG A 126 9.91 13.46 6.39
CA ARG A 126 8.61 13.98 6.82
C ARG A 126 8.43 13.96 8.33
N LEU A 127 8.85 12.90 9.01
CA LEU A 127 8.76 12.84 10.48
C LEU A 127 9.60 13.92 11.17
N ALA A 128 10.73 14.31 10.59
CA ALA A 128 11.60 15.36 11.14
C ALA A 128 10.95 16.77 11.12
N GLU A 129 9.94 17.00 10.27
CA GLU A 129 9.25 18.29 10.14
C GLU A 129 8.31 18.60 11.31
N PHE A 130 7.91 17.57 12.08
CA PHE A 130 6.87 17.69 13.11
C PHE A 130 7.41 17.50 14.52
N GLY A 131 6.58 17.86 15.51
CA GLY A 131 6.81 17.57 16.93
C GLY A 131 6.60 16.08 17.28
N PRO A 132 6.37 15.75 18.56
CA PRO A 132 6.12 14.37 18.99
C PRO A 132 4.77 13.80 18.49
N GLU A 133 3.80 14.66 18.22
CA GLU A 133 2.50 14.29 17.65
C GLU A 133 2.51 14.54 16.15
N LEU A 134 2.11 13.52 15.38
CA LEU A 134 2.08 13.59 13.93
C LEU A 134 0.67 13.97 13.44
N PRO A 135 0.57 14.78 12.36
CA PRO A 135 -0.71 15.06 11.74
C PRO A 135 -1.32 13.81 11.11
N GLU A 136 -2.65 13.69 11.18
CA GLU A 136 -3.38 12.55 10.62
C GLU A 136 -3.27 12.43 9.09
N ASP A 137 -3.03 13.56 8.44
CA ASP A 137 -2.95 13.78 6.99
C ASP A 137 -1.51 13.97 6.51
N LEU A 138 -0.54 13.35 7.20
CA LEU A 138 0.90 13.38 6.86
C LEU A 138 1.21 13.04 5.38
N GLY A 139 0.34 12.28 4.72
CA GLY A 139 0.45 11.89 3.31
C GLY A 139 -0.32 12.78 2.32
N SER A 140 -0.98 13.84 2.78
CA SER A 140 -1.94 14.62 1.99
C SER A 140 -1.39 15.91 1.38
N ASP A 141 -0.08 16.18 1.49
CA ASP A 141 0.56 17.29 0.79
C ASP A 141 0.55 17.04 -0.73
N THR A 142 -0.56 17.43 -1.38
CA THR A 142 -0.69 17.67 -2.82
C THR A 142 -1.46 18.96 -3.04
#